data_AF-A0A0E0KDZ5-F1
#
_entry.id   AF-A0A0E0KDZ5-F1
#
_cell.length_a   1.000
_cell.length_b   1.000
_cell.length_c   1.000
_cell.angle_alpha   90.00
_cell.angle_beta   90.00
_cell.angle_gamma   90.00
#
_symmetry.space_group_name_H-M   'P 1'
#
loop_
_entity.id
_entity.type
_entity.pdbx_description
1 polymer ?
#
loop_
_entity_poly.entity_id
_entity_poly.type
_entity_poly.pdbx_seq_one_letter_code
_entity_poly.pdbx_strand_id
1 'polypeptide(L)'
;MNYLVEYEQEDEHDAMLLELARLDFELARSLHLKELKALSLWWRELYESVKLSYARDRLVESYFWTCGVFHEEEHSRARIIFAKVFGLLSLMDDTYDVHATLEECYKLNEAIQRWDESAISILPKYLRMFYVKLLRNFDELEEILEPHEKYRMSYTKNAFKLSSEYYLREAIWSNTKYTPSFAEHLEVSIMSSGFPMLAPVVLMGVHDHIGVATVAAFEWATGAGATPDVVITASGEVARFLNDIASHSVGKNEKDVLSSVECYMAEHGVGEEAALVAVAALAEHGWRTINRAFMEMDTGLLPAARLIVNLTRTLEVIYLGGRDGYTFGGDIKGLVVSLFLDPIAVIRI
;
A
#
# COMPACT_ATOMS: atom_id res chain seq x y z
N MET A 1 15.16 3.07 14.28
CA MET A 1 16.39 2.73 15.01
C MET A 1 17.29 3.93 15.28
N ASN A 2 17.32 4.94 14.39
CA ASN A 2 18.24 6.08 14.51
C ASN A 2 18.15 6.85 15.84
N TYR A 3 16.94 7.17 16.32
CA TYR A 3 16.81 7.98 17.54
C TYR A 3 17.28 7.26 18.82
N LEU A 4 17.16 5.93 18.93
CA LEU A 4 17.68 5.20 20.09
C LEU A 4 19.20 5.28 20.19
N VAL A 5 19.88 5.17 19.04
CA VAL A 5 21.34 5.28 18.93
C VAL A 5 21.79 6.71 19.17
N GLU A 6 21.07 7.69 18.62
CA GLU A 6 21.34 9.12 18.83
C GLU A 6 21.15 9.53 20.30
N TYR A 7 20.03 9.13 20.92
CA TYR A 7 19.71 9.46 22.31
C TYR A 7 20.71 8.88 23.30
N GLU A 8 21.24 7.67 23.04
CA GLU A 8 22.31 7.09 23.86
C GLU A 8 23.59 7.94 23.86
N GLN A 9 23.87 8.69 22.80
CA GLN A 9 25.05 9.56 22.71
C GLN A 9 24.84 10.92 23.40
N GLU A 10 23.63 11.25 23.85
CA GLU A 10 23.38 12.51 24.55
C GLU A 10 23.89 12.44 25.99
N ASP A 11 24.71 13.42 26.39
CA ASP A 11 25.31 13.47 27.73
C ASP A 11 24.27 13.47 28.87
N GLU A 12 23.08 14.03 28.60
CA GLU A 12 21.99 14.20 29.57
C GLU A 12 20.83 13.20 29.37
N HIS A 13 21.02 12.12 28.61
CA HIS A 13 19.94 11.16 28.38
C HIS A 13 19.45 10.50 29.67
N ASP A 14 18.15 10.25 29.75
CA ASP A 14 17.56 9.48 30.83
C ASP A 14 17.75 7.99 30.56
N ALA A 15 18.61 7.36 31.37
CA ALA A 15 18.94 5.94 31.23
C ALA A 15 17.72 5.02 31.40
N MET A 16 16.72 5.40 32.21
CA MET A 16 15.50 4.60 32.36
C MET A 16 14.62 4.69 31.11
N LEU A 17 14.49 5.88 30.52
CA LEU A 17 13.76 6.05 29.25
C LEU A 17 14.43 5.31 28.11
N LEU A 18 15.77 5.38 28.02
CA LEU A 18 16.52 4.65 27.00
C LEU A 18 16.32 3.13 27.15
N GLU A 19 16.45 2.58 28.36
CA GLU A 19 16.25 1.14 28.58
C GLU A 19 14.80 0.72 28.30
N LEU A 20 13.82 1.52 28.71
CA LEU A 20 12.41 1.26 28.41
C LEU A 20 12.17 1.20 26.89
N ALA A 21 12.70 2.15 26.14
CA ALA A 21 12.52 2.22 24.70
C ALA A 21 13.24 1.07 23.96
N ARG A 22 14.37 0.58 24.49
CA ARG A 22 15.04 -0.64 23.97
C ARG A 22 14.19 -1.88 24.18
N LEU A 23 13.63 -2.05 25.38
CA LEU A 23 12.77 -3.18 25.72
C LEU A 23 11.49 -3.19 24.88
N ASP A 24 10.86 -2.03 24.72
CA ASP A 24 9.65 -1.85 23.90
C ASP A 24 9.92 -2.22 22.43
N PHE A 25 11.02 -1.71 21.85
CA PHE A 25 11.42 -2.05 20.50
C PHE A 25 11.66 -3.56 20.32
N GLU A 26 12.36 -4.20 21.25
CA GLU A 26 12.65 -5.64 21.19
C GLU A 26 11.38 -6.49 21.34
N LEU A 27 10.42 -6.05 22.14
CA LEU A 27 9.13 -6.72 22.28
C LEU A 27 8.33 -6.65 20.97
N ALA A 28 8.21 -5.44 20.39
CA ALA A 28 7.56 -5.23 19.10
C ALA A 28 8.27 -6.02 17.98
N ARG A 29 9.60 -6.01 17.93
CA ARG A 29 10.40 -6.77 16.94
C ARG A 29 10.18 -8.28 17.07
N SER A 30 10.12 -8.81 18.29
CA SER A 30 9.83 -10.22 18.54
C SER A 30 8.46 -10.63 18.00
N LEU A 31 7.44 -9.77 18.18
CA LEU A 31 6.13 -9.96 17.58
C LEU A 31 6.19 -9.90 16.05
N HIS A 32 6.84 -8.88 15.48
CA HIS A 32 7.00 -8.74 14.04
C HIS A 32 7.68 -9.95 13.38
N LEU A 33 8.69 -10.53 14.02
CA LEU A 33 9.36 -11.73 13.52
C LEU A 33 8.44 -12.97 13.53
N LYS A 34 7.56 -13.10 14.52
CA LYS A 34 6.56 -14.18 14.58
C LYS A 34 5.54 -14.02 13.45
N GLU A 35 5.06 -12.80 13.25
CA GLU A 35 4.14 -12.45 12.17
C GLU A 35 4.79 -12.69 10.79
N LEU A 36 6.01 -12.20 10.57
CA LEU A 36 6.76 -12.40 9.33
C LEU A 36 6.99 -13.88 9.02
N LYS A 37 7.28 -14.69 10.04
CA LYS A 37 7.38 -16.15 9.89
C LYS A 37 6.05 -16.75 9.42
N ALA A 38 4.93 -16.37 10.04
CA ALA A 38 3.61 -16.87 9.66
C ALA A 38 3.24 -16.44 8.23
N LEU A 39 3.47 -15.16 7.89
CA LEU A 39 3.26 -14.62 6.56
C LEU A 39 4.14 -15.32 5.52
N SER A 40 5.40 -15.60 5.83
CA SER A 40 6.32 -16.28 4.92
C SER A 40 5.87 -17.70 4.59
N LEU A 41 5.28 -18.42 5.56
CA LEU A 41 4.69 -19.74 5.32
C LEU A 41 3.45 -19.64 4.42
N TRP A 42 2.56 -18.68 4.71
CA TRP A 42 1.37 -18.40 3.91
C TRP A 42 1.73 -18.01 2.47
N TRP A 43 2.66 -17.08 2.30
CA TRP A 43 3.08 -16.58 0.99
C TRP A 43 3.74 -17.67 0.15
N ARG A 44 4.58 -18.51 0.76
CA ARG A 44 5.17 -19.66 0.08
C ARG A 44 4.08 -20.61 -0.45
N GLU A 45 3.08 -20.94 0.36
CA GLU A 45 1.96 -21.78 -0.08
C GLU A 45 1.16 -21.10 -1.21
N LEU A 46 0.90 -19.79 -1.08
CA LEU A 46 0.22 -19.01 -2.11
C LEU A 46 1.01 -19.05 -3.43
N TYR A 47 2.29 -18.72 -3.42
CA TYR A 47 3.19 -18.72 -4.59
C TYR A 47 3.28 -20.09 -5.26
N GLU A 48 3.49 -21.14 -4.47
CA GLU A 48 3.56 -22.51 -4.96
C GLU A 48 2.24 -22.96 -5.60
N SER A 49 1.11 -22.43 -5.12
CA SER A 49 -0.22 -22.72 -5.65
C SER A 49 -0.50 -21.96 -6.94
N VAL A 50 -0.33 -20.64 -6.94
CA VAL A 50 -0.75 -19.76 -8.06
C VAL A 50 0.21 -19.83 -9.24
N LYS A 51 1.52 -20.04 -8.99
CA LYS A 51 2.57 -20.21 -10.01
C LYS A 51 2.64 -19.08 -11.04
N LEU A 52 2.41 -17.84 -10.60
CA LEU A 52 2.57 -16.64 -11.42
C LEU A 52 4.06 -16.26 -11.48
N SER A 53 4.83 -16.93 -12.33
CA SER A 53 6.30 -16.77 -12.38
C SER A 53 6.78 -15.39 -12.83
N TYR A 54 5.88 -14.57 -13.38
CA TYR A 54 6.15 -13.18 -13.76
C TYR A 54 6.01 -12.21 -12.59
N ALA A 55 5.32 -12.59 -11.51
CA ALA A 55 5.01 -11.69 -10.41
C ALA A 55 6.19 -11.53 -9.45
N ARG A 56 6.35 -10.32 -8.91
CA ARG A 56 7.42 -9.92 -8.00
C ARG A 56 7.25 -10.60 -6.64
N ASP A 57 8.23 -11.40 -6.21
CA ASP A 57 8.25 -11.98 -4.87
C ASP A 57 8.75 -10.93 -3.84
N ARG A 58 7.81 -10.23 -3.20
CA ARG A 58 8.07 -9.05 -2.35
C ARG A 58 7.33 -9.07 -1.02
N LEU A 59 7.17 -10.24 -0.40
CA LEU A 59 6.48 -10.34 0.90
C LEU A 59 7.21 -9.57 2.00
N VAL A 60 8.54 -9.70 2.07
CA VAL A 60 9.32 -9.08 3.15
C VAL A 60 9.25 -7.57 3.05
N GLU A 61 9.34 -7.02 1.84
CA GLU A 61 9.20 -5.60 1.54
C GLU A 61 7.77 -5.12 1.82
N SER A 62 6.75 -5.88 1.40
CA SER A 62 5.33 -5.60 1.71
C SER A 62 5.09 -5.56 3.23
N TYR A 63 5.68 -6.49 3.98
CA TYR A 63 5.51 -6.54 5.44
C TYR A 63 6.31 -5.45 6.15
N PHE A 64 7.52 -5.13 5.69
CA PHE A 64 8.29 -3.98 6.16
C PHE A 64 7.48 -2.68 6.01
N TRP A 65 6.88 -2.48 4.84
CA TRP A 65 5.96 -1.37 4.59
C TRP A 65 4.81 -1.37 5.60
N THR A 66 4.17 -2.52 5.79
CA THR A 66 3.06 -2.71 6.73
C THR A 66 3.43 -2.33 8.18
N CYS A 67 4.63 -2.68 8.65
CA CYS A 67 5.13 -2.29 9.97
C CYS A 67 5.29 -0.76 10.13
N GLY A 68 5.52 -0.02 9.04
CA GLY A 68 5.54 1.44 9.07
C GLY A 68 4.15 2.07 9.20
N VAL A 69 3.09 1.36 8.80
CA VAL A 69 1.69 1.78 9.01
C VAL A 69 1.29 1.53 10.46
N PHE A 70 1.59 0.32 10.95
CA PHE A 70 1.20 -0.21 12.26
C PHE A 70 2.44 -0.65 13.05
N HIS A 71 2.95 0.20 13.94
CA HIS A 71 4.17 -0.12 14.66
C HIS A 71 3.90 -0.72 16.05
N GLU A 72 2.71 -0.48 16.60
CA GLU A 72 2.30 -0.88 17.94
C GLU A 72 1.84 -2.35 17.99
N GLU A 73 2.06 -3.03 19.12
CA GLU A 73 1.76 -4.46 19.26
C GLU A 73 0.28 -4.80 19.06
N GLU A 74 -0.61 -3.92 19.52
CA GLU A 74 -2.07 -4.06 19.42
C GLU A 74 -2.59 -4.16 17.99
N HIS A 75 -1.79 -3.77 17.00
CA HIS A 75 -2.15 -3.83 15.59
C HIS A 75 -1.70 -5.11 14.87
N SER A 76 -1.33 -6.16 15.61
CA SER A 76 -0.94 -7.46 15.03
C SER A 76 -1.95 -8.02 14.02
N ARG A 77 -3.24 -8.00 14.38
CA ARG A 77 -4.33 -8.42 13.49
C ARG A 77 -4.37 -7.57 12.22
N ALA A 78 -4.25 -6.24 12.35
CA ALA A 78 -4.24 -5.32 11.24
C ALA A 78 -3.04 -5.54 10.31
N ARG A 79 -1.83 -5.76 10.86
CA ARG A 79 -0.64 -6.07 10.06
C ARG A 79 -0.79 -7.34 9.24
N ILE A 80 -1.28 -8.43 9.83
CA ILE A 80 -1.47 -9.69 9.11
C ILE A 80 -2.49 -9.53 7.97
N ILE A 81 -3.63 -8.89 8.24
CA ILE A 81 -4.67 -8.65 7.24
C ILE A 81 -4.13 -7.77 6.11
N PHE A 82 -3.50 -6.65 6.46
CA PHE A 82 -2.97 -5.68 5.50
C PHE A 82 -1.89 -6.30 4.61
N ALA A 83 -0.92 -7.02 5.19
CA ALA A 83 0.15 -7.66 4.42
C ALA A 83 -0.39 -8.72 3.44
N LYS A 84 -1.41 -9.50 3.85
CA LYS A 84 -2.05 -10.48 2.95
C LYS A 84 -2.77 -9.80 1.78
N VAL A 85 -3.55 -8.76 2.06
CA VAL A 85 -4.30 -8.03 1.03
C VAL A 85 -3.36 -7.29 0.09
N PHE A 86 -2.28 -6.68 0.61
CA PHE A 86 -1.23 -6.06 -0.19
C PHE A 86 -0.61 -7.08 -1.14
N GLY A 87 -0.19 -8.25 -0.64
CA GLY A 87 0.39 -9.29 -1.48
C GLY A 87 -0.53 -9.74 -2.61
N LEU A 88 -1.83 -9.89 -2.34
CA LEU A 88 -2.83 -10.23 -3.36
C LEU A 88 -3.05 -9.10 -4.38
N LEU A 89 -3.02 -7.84 -3.93
CA LEU A 89 -3.07 -6.68 -4.83
C LEU A 89 -1.86 -6.64 -5.74
N SER A 90 -0.65 -6.86 -5.21
CA SER A 90 0.58 -6.88 -6.01
C SER A 90 0.57 -7.97 -7.08
N LEU A 91 0.04 -9.16 -6.78
CA LEU A 91 -0.13 -10.20 -7.79
C LEU A 91 -1.12 -9.78 -8.90
N MET A 92 -2.17 -9.04 -8.54
CA MET A 92 -3.11 -8.48 -9.52
C MET A 92 -2.44 -7.39 -10.37
N ASP A 93 -1.74 -6.46 -9.75
CA ASP A 93 -0.97 -5.39 -10.39
C ASP A 93 0.00 -5.96 -11.43
N ASP A 94 0.85 -6.92 -11.04
CA ASP A 94 1.78 -7.60 -11.96
C ASP A 94 1.06 -8.32 -13.10
N THR A 95 -0.14 -8.84 -12.85
CA THR A 95 -0.94 -9.48 -13.90
C THR A 95 -1.36 -8.47 -14.96
N TYR A 96 -1.88 -7.31 -14.57
CA TYR A 96 -2.31 -6.26 -15.49
C TYR A 96 -1.14 -5.61 -16.22
N ASP A 97 -0.07 -5.32 -15.49
CA ASP A 97 1.04 -4.52 -15.97
C ASP A 97 1.95 -5.31 -16.93
N VAL A 98 2.49 -6.45 -16.47
CA VAL A 98 3.55 -7.14 -17.23
C VAL A 98 3.03 -8.29 -18.09
N HIS A 99 1.98 -9.01 -17.66
CA HIS A 99 1.70 -10.32 -18.23
C HIS A 99 0.46 -10.40 -19.13
N ALA A 100 -0.72 -10.07 -18.61
CA ALA A 100 -1.99 -10.32 -19.28
C ALA A 100 -2.08 -9.58 -20.62
N THR A 101 -2.79 -10.19 -21.56
CA THR A 101 -3.27 -9.49 -22.77
C THR A 101 -4.46 -8.62 -22.42
N LEU A 102 -4.78 -7.60 -23.24
CA LEU A 102 -5.95 -6.75 -22.99
C LEU A 102 -7.26 -7.57 -22.88
N GLU A 103 -7.44 -8.61 -23.70
CA GLU A 103 -8.60 -9.51 -23.62
C GLU A 103 -8.65 -10.26 -22.27
N GLU A 104 -7.50 -10.68 -21.74
CA GLU A 104 -7.40 -11.32 -20.43
C GLU A 104 -7.62 -10.32 -19.30
N CYS A 105 -7.19 -9.06 -19.44
CA CYS A 105 -7.48 -7.98 -18.49
C CYS A 105 -8.99 -7.74 -18.35
N TYR A 106 -9.74 -7.76 -19.46
CA TYR A 106 -11.21 -7.69 -19.43
C TYR A 106 -11.82 -8.87 -18.67
N LYS A 107 -11.36 -10.11 -18.94
CA LYS A 107 -11.84 -11.32 -18.25
C LYS A 107 -11.51 -11.30 -16.77
N LEU A 108 -10.31 -10.85 -16.39
CA LEU A 108 -9.90 -10.73 -15.00
C LEU A 108 -10.77 -9.70 -14.28
N ASN A 109 -10.95 -8.51 -14.86
CA ASN A 109 -11.81 -7.49 -14.26
C ASN A 109 -13.24 -8.02 -14.11
N GLU A 110 -13.81 -8.65 -15.15
CA GLU A 110 -15.14 -9.25 -15.06
C GLU A 110 -15.26 -10.27 -13.93
N ALA A 111 -14.24 -11.12 -13.72
CA ALA A 111 -14.24 -12.09 -12.63
C ALA A 111 -14.19 -11.37 -11.27
N ILE A 112 -13.30 -10.40 -11.12
CA ILE A 112 -13.20 -9.59 -9.89
C ILE A 112 -14.51 -8.85 -9.59
N GLN A 113 -15.16 -8.25 -10.59
CA GLN A 113 -16.46 -7.59 -10.40
C GLN A 113 -17.55 -8.56 -9.92
N ARG A 114 -17.56 -9.80 -10.45
CA ARG A 114 -18.50 -10.85 -10.01
C ARG A 114 -18.20 -11.35 -8.60
N TRP A 115 -16.93 -11.52 -8.23
CA TRP A 115 -16.47 -11.99 -6.91
C TRP A 115 -17.13 -13.30 -6.46
N ASP A 116 -17.21 -14.27 -7.38
CA ASP A 116 -17.81 -15.59 -7.14
C ASP A 116 -17.08 -16.68 -7.94
N GLU A 117 -17.12 -17.93 -7.47
CA GLU A 117 -16.45 -19.07 -8.09
C GLU A 117 -16.97 -19.40 -9.50
N SER A 118 -18.20 -19.03 -9.86
CA SER A 118 -18.70 -19.26 -11.23
C SER A 118 -17.88 -18.50 -12.29
N ALA A 119 -17.22 -17.41 -11.89
CA ALA A 119 -16.33 -16.65 -12.75
C ALA A 119 -14.96 -17.31 -13.00
N ILE A 120 -14.62 -18.41 -12.33
CA ILE A 120 -13.38 -19.15 -12.63
C ILE A 120 -13.33 -19.59 -14.10
N SER A 121 -14.50 -19.93 -14.65
CA SER A 121 -14.62 -20.44 -16.02
C SER A 121 -14.23 -19.41 -17.10
N ILE A 122 -14.40 -18.11 -16.83
CA ILE A 122 -14.07 -17.03 -17.77
C ILE A 122 -12.57 -16.76 -17.85
N LEU A 123 -11.82 -17.13 -16.80
CA LEU A 123 -10.40 -16.84 -16.70
C LEU A 123 -9.53 -17.80 -17.53
N PRO A 124 -8.41 -17.32 -18.09
CA PRO A 124 -7.39 -18.20 -18.67
C PRO A 124 -6.82 -19.12 -17.59
N LYS A 125 -6.37 -20.31 -18.00
CA LYS A 125 -6.01 -21.40 -17.07
C LYS A 125 -5.00 -20.98 -15.99
N TYR A 126 -4.05 -20.10 -16.32
CA TYR A 126 -3.01 -19.65 -15.38
C TYR A 126 -3.55 -18.74 -14.27
N LEU A 127 -4.61 -17.95 -14.52
CA LEU A 127 -5.21 -17.05 -13.53
C LEU A 127 -6.25 -17.72 -12.63
N ARG A 128 -6.77 -18.88 -13.02
CA ARG A 128 -7.83 -19.57 -12.26
C ARG A 128 -7.44 -19.83 -10.81
N MET A 129 -6.20 -20.29 -10.58
CA MET A 129 -5.74 -20.59 -9.23
C MET A 129 -5.50 -19.31 -8.41
N PHE A 130 -4.99 -18.24 -9.04
CA PHE A 130 -4.89 -16.94 -8.39
C PHE A 130 -6.26 -16.45 -7.91
N TYR A 131 -7.27 -16.48 -8.78
CA TYR A 131 -8.61 -16.03 -8.41
C TYR A 131 -9.26 -16.91 -7.32
N VAL A 132 -9.07 -18.25 -7.38
CA VAL A 132 -9.51 -19.15 -6.28
C VAL A 132 -8.84 -18.79 -4.96
N LYS A 133 -7.52 -18.55 -4.97
CA LYS A 133 -6.78 -18.18 -3.75
C LYS A 133 -7.16 -16.78 -3.27
N LEU A 134 -7.46 -15.83 -4.17
CA LEU A 134 -7.97 -14.51 -3.82
C LEU A 134 -9.29 -14.62 -3.03
N LEU A 135 -10.29 -15.30 -3.58
CA LEU A 135 -11.59 -15.48 -2.91
C LEU A 135 -11.42 -16.14 -1.53
N ARG A 136 -10.69 -17.25 -1.47
CA ARG A 136 -10.44 -17.98 -0.22
C ARG A 136 -9.73 -17.14 0.83
N ASN A 137 -8.73 -16.35 0.43
CA ASN A 137 -8.05 -15.46 1.39
C ASN A 137 -9.02 -14.42 1.94
N PHE A 138 -9.89 -13.84 1.11
CA PHE A 138 -10.89 -12.89 1.61
C PHE A 138 -11.90 -13.56 2.53
N ASP A 139 -12.30 -14.80 2.28
CA ASP A 139 -13.17 -15.55 3.19
C ASP A 139 -12.47 -15.82 4.54
N GLU A 140 -11.21 -16.27 4.53
CA GLU A 140 -10.38 -16.45 5.73
C GLU A 140 -10.21 -15.13 6.51
N LEU A 141 -10.02 -14.01 5.82
CA LEU A 141 -9.92 -12.69 6.45
C LEU A 141 -11.24 -12.27 7.09
N GLU A 142 -12.39 -12.64 6.51
CA GLU A 142 -13.71 -12.39 7.10
C GLU A 142 -13.94 -13.19 8.38
N GLU A 143 -13.39 -14.41 8.46
CA GLU A 143 -13.47 -15.27 9.63
C GLU A 143 -12.67 -14.75 10.82
N ILE A 144 -11.63 -13.95 10.58
CA ILE A 144 -10.83 -13.28 11.62
C ILE A 144 -11.60 -12.12 12.28
N LEU A 145 -12.61 -11.56 11.60
CA LEU A 145 -13.39 -10.43 12.10
C LEU A 145 -14.50 -10.89 13.05
N GLU A 146 -14.72 -10.10 14.11
CA GLU A 146 -15.86 -10.32 15.01
C GLU A 146 -17.19 -10.13 14.25
N PRO A 147 -18.30 -10.76 14.68
CA PRO A 147 -19.58 -10.66 13.98
C PRO A 147 -20.05 -9.22 13.70
N HIS A 148 -19.78 -8.29 14.62
CA HIS A 148 -20.12 -6.88 14.48
C HIS A 148 -19.15 -6.08 13.61
N GLU A 149 -18.00 -6.66 13.23
CA GLU A 149 -16.97 -6.05 12.37
C GLU A 149 -17.08 -6.53 10.91
N LYS A 150 -17.83 -7.60 10.63
CA LYS A 150 -17.91 -8.21 9.29
C LYS A 150 -18.36 -7.25 8.18
N TYR A 151 -19.10 -6.20 8.52
CA TYR A 151 -19.49 -5.17 7.54
C TYR A 151 -18.27 -4.52 6.85
N ARG A 152 -17.12 -4.46 7.52
CA ARG A 152 -15.85 -3.90 7.00
C ARG A 152 -15.36 -4.62 5.74
N MET A 153 -15.73 -5.89 5.59
CA MET A 153 -15.38 -6.68 4.42
C MET A 153 -15.98 -6.12 3.13
N SER A 154 -17.19 -5.56 3.20
CA SER A 154 -17.85 -4.98 2.03
C SER A 154 -17.08 -3.79 1.45
N TYR A 155 -16.61 -2.87 2.31
CA TYR A 155 -15.78 -1.74 1.90
C TYR A 155 -14.49 -2.22 1.24
N THR A 156 -13.83 -3.22 1.83
CA THR A 156 -12.55 -3.73 1.31
C THR A 156 -12.72 -4.47 -0.02
N LYS A 157 -13.74 -5.34 -0.15
CA LYS A 157 -14.07 -6.01 -1.43
C LYS A 157 -14.41 -5.00 -2.52
N ASN A 158 -15.19 -3.97 -2.20
CA ASN A 158 -15.53 -2.90 -3.16
C ASN A 158 -14.29 -2.12 -3.61
N ALA A 159 -13.40 -1.78 -2.69
CA ALA A 159 -12.17 -1.08 -3.04
C ALA A 159 -11.24 -1.94 -3.91
N PHE A 160 -11.13 -3.25 -3.64
CA PHE A 160 -10.35 -4.18 -4.47
C PHE A 160 -10.94 -4.30 -5.90
N LYS A 161 -12.28 -4.36 -6.01
CA LYS A 161 -12.97 -4.32 -7.31
C LYS A 161 -12.69 -3.04 -8.07
N LEU A 162 -12.70 -1.91 -7.38
CA LEU A 162 -12.42 -0.61 -7.98
C LEU A 162 -10.99 -0.55 -8.52
N SER A 163 -9.99 -1.04 -7.79
CA SER A 163 -8.61 -1.14 -8.30
C SER A 163 -8.51 -1.96 -9.59
N SER A 164 -9.19 -3.10 -9.67
CA SER A 164 -9.21 -3.92 -10.90
C SER A 164 -9.82 -3.17 -12.09
N GLU A 165 -10.82 -2.31 -11.85
CA GLU A 165 -11.38 -1.45 -12.89
C GLU A 165 -10.38 -0.41 -13.38
N TYR A 166 -9.66 0.26 -12.47
CA TYR A 166 -8.67 1.28 -12.84
C TYR A 166 -7.42 0.68 -13.49
N TYR A 167 -6.96 -0.49 -13.04
CA TYR A 167 -5.90 -1.24 -13.75
C TYR A 167 -6.32 -1.62 -15.17
N LEU A 168 -7.59 -2.00 -15.38
CA LEU A 168 -8.11 -2.23 -16.73
C LEU A 168 -8.09 -0.94 -17.58
N ARG A 169 -8.42 0.22 -17.00
CA ARG A 169 -8.35 1.51 -17.71
C ARG A 169 -6.92 1.84 -18.15
N GLU A 170 -5.93 1.64 -17.29
CA GLU A 170 -4.52 1.81 -17.65
C GLU A 170 -4.07 0.82 -18.73
N ALA A 171 -4.47 -0.45 -18.63
CA ALA A 171 -4.19 -1.44 -19.66
C ALA A 171 -4.80 -1.05 -21.03
N ILE A 172 -6.01 -0.46 -21.03
CA ILE A 172 -6.63 0.08 -22.24
C ILE A 172 -5.80 1.24 -22.80
N TRP A 173 -5.38 2.20 -21.96
CA TRP A 173 -4.56 3.34 -22.38
C TRP A 173 -3.24 2.89 -22.98
N SER A 174 -2.53 1.99 -22.30
CA SER A 174 -1.29 1.40 -22.78
C SER A 174 -1.44 0.70 -24.13
N ASN A 175 -2.48 -0.13 -24.28
CA ASN A 175 -2.71 -0.90 -25.50
C ASN A 175 -3.14 -0.01 -26.68
N THR A 176 -3.90 1.05 -26.41
CA THR A 176 -4.36 2.00 -27.44
C THR A 176 -3.37 3.13 -27.70
N LYS A 177 -2.26 3.18 -26.95
CA LYS A 177 -1.28 4.28 -26.96
C LYS A 177 -1.95 5.64 -26.75
N TYR A 178 -2.97 5.65 -25.88
CA TYR A 178 -3.68 6.87 -25.51
C TYR A 178 -2.75 7.80 -24.73
N THR A 179 -2.83 9.10 -25.04
CA THR A 179 -2.05 10.15 -24.36
C THR A 179 -3.03 11.03 -23.58
N PRO A 180 -3.23 10.78 -22.28
CA PRO A 180 -4.11 11.60 -21.46
C PRO A 180 -3.51 12.99 -21.19
N SER A 181 -4.37 13.96 -20.90
CA SER A 181 -3.94 15.20 -20.21
C SER A 181 -3.39 14.87 -18.81
N PHE A 182 -2.65 15.80 -18.21
CA PHE A 182 -2.15 15.62 -16.84
C PHE A 182 -3.31 15.42 -15.83
N ALA A 183 -4.39 16.19 -15.96
CA ALA A 183 -5.56 16.05 -15.08
C ALA A 183 -6.27 14.70 -15.26
N GLU A 184 -6.48 14.25 -16.51
CA GLU A 184 -7.09 12.96 -16.80
C GLU A 184 -6.21 11.81 -16.30
N HIS A 185 -4.89 11.91 -16.50
CA HIS A 185 -3.92 10.95 -15.97
C HIS A 185 -4.06 10.81 -14.46
N LEU A 186 -4.14 11.91 -13.70
CA LEU A 186 -4.25 11.86 -12.25
C LEU A 186 -5.55 11.21 -11.76
N GLU A 187 -6.68 11.46 -12.43
CA GLU A 187 -7.96 10.82 -12.08
C GLU A 187 -7.87 9.28 -12.09
N VAL A 188 -7.18 8.73 -13.09
CA VAL A 188 -7.00 7.28 -13.23
C VAL A 188 -5.86 6.76 -12.35
N SER A 189 -4.72 7.42 -12.40
CA SER A 189 -3.46 6.92 -11.84
C SER A 189 -3.39 7.01 -10.31
N ILE A 190 -4.14 7.94 -9.69
CA ILE A 190 -4.33 7.95 -8.23
C ILE A 190 -5.10 6.70 -7.80
N MET A 191 -6.12 6.31 -8.56
CA MET A 191 -6.96 5.16 -8.23
C MET A 191 -6.27 3.82 -8.49
N SER A 192 -5.42 3.74 -9.51
CA SER A 192 -4.55 2.57 -9.77
C SER A 192 -3.32 2.50 -8.87
N SER A 193 -2.93 3.57 -8.17
CA SER A 193 -1.76 3.57 -7.27
C SER A 193 -1.80 2.53 -6.14
N GLY A 194 -2.96 1.90 -5.92
CA GLY A 194 -3.21 0.99 -4.81
C GLY A 194 -3.53 1.69 -3.48
N PHE A 195 -3.20 2.99 -3.35
CA PHE A 195 -3.43 3.73 -2.11
C PHE A 195 -4.92 3.79 -1.71
N PRO A 196 -5.87 4.15 -2.59
CA PRO A 196 -7.28 4.18 -2.22
C PRO A 196 -7.84 2.80 -1.86
N MET A 197 -7.25 1.72 -2.39
CA MET A 197 -7.63 0.35 -2.03
C MET A 197 -7.15 0.00 -0.63
N LEU A 198 -5.90 0.34 -0.32
CA LEU A 198 -5.29 0.04 0.96
C LEU A 198 -5.90 0.88 2.09
N ALA A 199 -6.47 2.05 1.82
CA ALA A 199 -7.10 2.91 2.83
C ALA A 199 -8.16 2.20 3.70
N PRO A 200 -9.21 1.54 3.17
CA PRO A 200 -10.13 0.76 4.01
C PRO A 200 -9.47 -0.49 4.63
N VAL A 201 -8.45 -1.06 3.99
CA VAL A 201 -7.69 -2.21 4.55
C VAL A 201 -6.95 -1.81 5.82
N VAL A 202 -6.44 -0.57 5.88
CA VAL A 202 -5.79 -0.03 7.08
C VAL A 202 -6.72 -0.12 8.30
N LEU A 203 -8.01 0.14 8.12
CA LEU A 203 -8.99 0.12 9.21
C LEU A 203 -9.53 -1.29 9.49
N MET A 204 -9.49 -2.19 8.50
CA MET A 204 -10.16 -3.49 8.54
C MET A 204 -9.80 -4.33 9.76
N GLY A 205 -8.51 -4.47 10.06
CA GLY A 205 -8.02 -5.34 11.12
C GLY A 205 -7.78 -4.66 12.48
N VAL A 206 -8.08 -3.36 12.61
CA VAL A 206 -7.89 -2.63 13.87
C VAL A 206 -8.91 -3.11 14.89
N HIS A 207 -8.47 -3.35 16.12
CA HIS A 207 -9.38 -3.64 17.24
C HIS A 207 -10.06 -2.34 17.70
N ASP A 208 -11.38 -2.28 17.60
CA ASP A 208 -12.12 -1.02 17.72
C ASP A 208 -12.55 -0.70 19.16
N HIS A 209 -11.59 -0.74 20.09
CA HIS A 209 -11.84 -0.43 21.50
C HIS A 209 -11.98 1.08 21.76
N ILE A 210 -11.45 1.92 20.86
CA ILE A 210 -11.36 3.38 21.00
C ILE A 210 -12.00 4.15 19.83
N GLY A 211 -12.76 3.48 18.97
CA GLY A 211 -13.48 4.14 17.86
C GLY A 211 -12.62 4.49 16.64
N VAL A 212 -11.57 3.71 16.34
CA VAL A 212 -10.71 3.91 15.15
C VAL A 212 -11.41 3.43 13.87
N ALA A 213 -12.12 2.30 13.94
CA ALA A 213 -12.61 1.58 12.76
C ALA A 213 -14.14 1.64 12.64
N THR A 214 -14.70 2.83 12.91
CA THR A 214 -16.15 3.09 12.84
C THR A 214 -16.68 3.10 11.41
N VAL A 215 -17.99 2.94 11.23
CA VAL A 215 -18.64 3.08 9.92
C VAL A 215 -18.31 4.43 9.27
N ALA A 216 -18.34 5.52 10.04
CA ALA A 216 -17.99 6.86 9.56
C ALA A 216 -16.53 6.93 9.06
N ALA A 217 -15.60 6.24 9.72
CA ALA A 217 -14.21 6.17 9.26
C ALA A 217 -14.07 5.40 7.94
N PHE A 218 -14.83 4.32 7.73
CA PHE A 218 -14.85 3.60 6.46
C PHE A 218 -15.48 4.42 5.33
N GLU A 219 -16.59 5.11 5.60
CA GLU A 219 -17.23 6.00 4.62
C GLU A 219 -16.31 7.16 4.23
N TRP A 220 -15.65 7.78 5.22
CA TRP A 220 -14.62 8.79 5.01
C TRP A 220 -13.44 8.27 4.16
N ALA A 221 -12.88 7.11 4.53
CA ALA A 221 -11.71 6.55 3.85
C ALA A 221 -11.99 6.08 2.41
N THR A 222 -13.24 5.71 2.10
CA THR A 222 -13.63 5.19 0.78
C THR A 222 -14.37 6.22 -0.09
N GLY A 223 -14.77 7.36 0.48
CA GLY A 223 -15.67 8.31 -0.18
C GLY A 223 -17.07 7.73 -0.45
N ALA A 224 -17.46 6.65 0.23
CA ALA A 224 -18.74 5.99 -0.02
C ALA A 224 -19.91 6.96 0.22
N GLY A 225 -20.56 7.39 -0.87
CA GLY A 225 -21.72 8.29 -0.84
C GLY A 225 -21.40 9.79 -0.99
N ALA A 226 -20.14 10.18 -1.24
CA ALA A 226 -19.73 11.57 -1.40
C ALA A 226 -18.48 11.73 -2.30
N THR A 227 -18.00 12.96 -2.45
CA THR A 227 -16.67 13.24 -3.02
C THR A 227 -15.59 12.66 -2.09
N PRO A 228 -14.50 12.07 -2.63
CA PRO A 228 -13.37 11.61 -1.83
C PRO A 228 -12.88 12.71 -0.88
N ASP A 229 -12.54 12.31 0.35
CA ASP A 229 -12.02 13.26 1.34
C ASP A 229 -10.65 13.80 0.92
N VAL A 230 -10.40 15.07 1.25
CA VAL A 230 -9.18 15.79 0.88
C VAL A 230 -7.91 15.10 1.39
N VAL A 231 -7.93 14.44 2.56
CA VAL A 231 -6.77 13.71 3.08
C VAL A 231 -6.50 12.46 2.25
N ILE A 232 -7.55 11.75 1.83
CA ILE A 232 -7.44 10.55 1.00
C ILE A 232 -6.92 10.93 -0.38
N THR A 233 -7.50 11.96 -1.01
CA THR A 233 -7.05 12.46 -2.32
C THR A 233 -5.59 12.92 -2.27
N ALA A 234 -5.23 13.79 -1.33
CA ALA A 234 -3.86 14.29 -1.22
C ALA A 234 -2.84 13.18 -0.90
N SER A 235 -3.25 12.16 -0.15
CA SER A 235 -2.38 11.00 0.11
C SER A 235 -2.18 10.13 -1.13
N GLY A 236 -3.24 9.94 -1.93
CA GLY A 236 -3.14 9.26 -3.23
C GLY A 236 -2.30 10.03 -4.24
N GLU A 237 -2.39 11.36 -4.25
CA GLU A 237 -1.51 12.24 -5.03
C GLU A 237 -0.05 12.06 -4.65
N VAL A 238 0.28 12.13 -3.35
CA VAL A 238 1.65 11.88 -2.85
C VAL A 238 2.13 10.50 -3.28
N ALA A 239 1.30 9.46 -3.13
CA ALA A 239 1.63 8.10 -3.55
C ALA A 239 1.96 8.03 -5.05
N ARG A 240 1.17 8.69 -5.88
CA ARG A 240 1.38 8.69 -7.32
C ARG A 240 2.63 9.44 -7.72
N PHE A 241 2.79 10.66 -7.24
CA PHE A 241 3.92 11.50 -7.62
C PHE A 241 5.26 10.90 -7.20
N LEU A 242 5.37 10.35 -5.98
CA LEU A 242 6.59 9.69 -5.53
C LEU A 242 6.90 8.43 -6.35
N ASN A 243 5.89 7.62 -6.66
CA ASN A 243 6.06 6.45 -7.51
C ASN A 243 6.49 6.82 -8.93
N ASP A 244 5.84 7.80 -9.56
CA ASP A 244 6.14 8.21 -10.93
C ASP A 244 7.53 8.82 -11.07
N ILE A 245 7.97 9.62 -10.09
CA ILE A 245 9.35 10.14 -10.04
C ILE A 245 10.33 8.97 -9.94
N ALA A 246 10.06 8.01 -9.05
CA ALA A 246 10.95 6.88 -8.83
C ALA A 246 11.06 5.97 -10.07
N SER A 247 9.92 5.59 -10.64
CA SER A 247 9.85 4.73 -11.82
C SER A 247 10.48 5.40 -13.05
N HIS A 248 10.33 6.72 -13.21
CA HIS A 248 10.95 7.45 -14.31
C HIS A 248 12.48 7.33 -14.31
N SER A 249 13.11 7.30 -13.13
CA SER A 249 14.57 7.21 -12.99
C SER A 249 15.17 5.86 -13.44
N VAL A 250 14.37 4.78 -13.42
CA VAL A 250 14.83 3.42 -13.75
C VAL A 250 14.57 3.06 -15.21
N GLY A 251 13.64 3.75 -15.86
CA GLY A 251 13.20 3.50 -17.23
C GLY A 251 11.90 2.70 -17.30
N LYS A 252 11.25 2.78 -18.45
CA LYS A 252 9.88 2.28 -18.66
C LYS A 252 9.83 0.94 -19.39
N ASN A 253 8.83 0.13 -19.07
CA ASN A 253 8.43 -1.00 -19.89
C ASN A 253 7.59 -0.54 -21.10
N GLU A 254 7.53 -1.37 -22.15
CA GLU A 254 6.77 -1.09 -23.37
C GLU A 254 5.25 -0.91 -23.13
N LYS A 255 4.76 -1.49 -22.03
CA LYS A 255 3.37 -1.44 -21.60
C LYS A 255 3.07 -0.29 -20.62
N ASP A 256 4.03 0.53 -20.23
CA ASP A 256 3.76 1.59 -19.27
C ASP A 256 2.93 2.71 -19.91
N VAL A 257 1.88 3.14 -19.21
CA VAL A 257 1.18 4.39 -19.51
C VAL A 257 2.09 5.60 -19.25
N LEU A 258 1.76 6.75 -19.83
CA LEU A 258 2.49 8.00 -19.51
C LEU A 258 2.42 8.27 -18.00
N SER A 259 3.55 8.61 -17.38
CA SER A 259 3.62 8.98 -15.98
C SER A 259 3.21 10.44 -15.77
N SER A 260 3.02 10.85 -14.51
CA SER A 260 2.79 12.25 -14.15
C SER A 260 3.87 13.17 -14.73
N VAL A 261 5.13 12.74 -14.74
CA VAL A 261 6.25 13.52 -15.29
C VAL A 261 6.06 13.75 -16.79
N GLU A 262 5.75 12.71 -17.56
CA GLU A 262 5.63 12.83 -19.01
C GLU A 262 4.35 13.55 -19.44
N CYS A 263 3.23 13.29 -18.75
CA CYS A 263 1.99 14.05 -18.97
C CYS A 263 2.23 15.54 -18.69
N TYR A 264 2.97 15.87 -17.62
CA TYR A 264 3.31 17.25 -17.30
C TYR A 264 4.20 17.89 -18.39
N MET A 265 5.23 17.17 -18.85
CA MET A 265 6.09 17.60 -19.96
C MET A 265 5.28 17.88 -21.23
N ALA A 266 4.40 16.95 -21.60
CA ALA A 266 3.59 17.05 -22.81
C ALA A 266 2.61 18.23 -22.76
N GLU A 267 1.96 18.45 -21.61
CA GLU A 267 0.97 19.52 -21.45
C GLU A 267 1.61 20.92 -21.35
N HIS A 268 2.75 21.03 -20.66
CA HIS A 268 3.39 22.33 -20.39
C HIS A 268 4.55 22.67 -21.35
N GLY A 269 4.97 21.74 -22.20
CA GLY A 269 6.07 21.93 -23.14
C GLY A 269 7.42 22.14 -22.45
N VAL A 270 7.62 21.54 -21.28
CA VAL A 270 8.85 21.68 -20.45
C VAL A 270 9.75 20.46 -20.59
N GLY A 271 11.05 20.65 -20.29
CA GLY A 271 12.01 19.55 -20.22
C GLY A 271 11.82 18.65 -18.99
N GLU A 272 12.42 17.47 -19.03
CA GLU A 272 12.33 16.43 -17.99
C GLU A 272 12.68 16.95 -16.59
N GLU A 273 13.83 17.63 -16.43
CA GLU A 273 14.26 18.18 -15.14
C GLU A 273 13.23 19.15 -14.55
N ALA A 274 12.65 20.02 -15.38
CA ALA A 274 11.63 20.98 -14.94
C ALA A 274 10.33 20.26 -14.55
N ALA A 275 9.95 19.19 -15.25
CA ALA A 275 8.78 18.38 -14.91
C ALA A 275 8.98 17.59 -13.61
N LEU A 276 10.16 17.00 -13.39
CA LEU A 276 10.51 16.31 -12.15
C LEU A 276 10.42 17.26 -10.95
N VAL A 277 10.96 18.48 -11.07
CA VAL A 277 10.85 19.51 -10.04
C VAL A 277 9.39 19.90 -9.79
N ALA A 278 8.58 20.06 -10.85
CA ALA A 278 7.18 20.40 -10.71
C ALA A 278 6.36 19.29 -10.02
N VAL A 279 6.55 18.02 -10.42
CA VAL A 279 5.87 16.87 -9.81
C VAL A 279 6.29 16.68 -8.34
N ALA A 280 7.57 16.89 -8.02
CA ALA A 280 8.04 16.87 -6.63
C ALA A 280 7.38 17.98 -5.79
N ALA A 281 7.22 19.19 -6.35
CA ALA A 281 6.53 20.28 -5.68
C ALA A 281 5.02 19.99 -5.48
N LEU A 282 4.40 19.23 -6.39
CA LEU A 282 3.02 18.75 -6.22
C LEU A 282 2.90 17.72 -5.08
N ALA A 283 3.87 16.81 -4.93
CA ALA A 283 3.93 15.91 -3.77
C ALA A 283 4.08 16.70 -2.45
N GLU A 284 4.94 17.72 -2.41
CA GLU A 284 5.06 18.60 -1.24
C GLU A 284 3.75 19.35 -0.95
N HIS A 285 3.06 19.81 -1.98
CA HIS A 285 1.75 20.44 -1.85
C HIS A 285 0.71 19.47 -1.25
N GLY A 286 0.72 18.20 -1.66
CA GLY A 286 -0.09 17.13 -1.08
C GLY A 286 0.13 17.02 0.44
N TRP A 287 1.39 16.99 0.90
CA TRP A 287 1.70 16.99 2.34
C TRP A 287 1.19 18.22 3.09
N ARG A 288 1.35 19.41 2.52
CA ARG A 288 0.82 20.66 3.13
C ARG A 288 -0.71 20.62 3.24
N THR A 289 -1.38 19.99 2.27
CA THR A 289 -2.82 19.80 2.25
C THR A 289 -3.26 18.82 3.34
N ILE A 290 -2.59 17.66 3.45
CA ILE A 290 -2.81 16.69 4.53
C ILE A 290 -2.67 17.36 5.89
N ASN A 291 -1.56 18.07 6.12
CA ASN A 291 -1.29 18.72 7.41
C ASN A 291 -2.37 19.74 7.79
N ARG A 292 -2.85 20.54 6.82
CA ARG A 292 -3.92 21.51 7.07
C ARG A 292 -5.24 20.82 7.40
N ALA A 293 -5.64 19.86 6.58
CA ALA A 293 -6.88 19.12 6.78
C ALA A 293 -6.88 18.40 8.15
N PHE A 294 -5.73 17.87 8.56
CA PHE A 294 -5.59 17.21 9.87
C PHE A 294 -5.84 18.14 11.07
N MET A 295 -5.53 19.44 10.93
CA MET A 295 -5.78 20.44 11.98
C MET A 295 -7.26 20.84 12.08
N GLU A 296 -8.01 20.67 10.99
CA GLU A 296 -9.41 21.08 10.85
C GLU A 296 -10.38 19.88 10.96
N MET A 297 -9.85 18.67 11.01
CA MET A 297 -10.61 17.41 11.00
C MET A 297 -11.41 17.19 12.29
N ASP A 298 -12.56 16.52 12.15
CA ASP A 298 -13.32 16.02 13.29
C ASP A 298 -12.44 15.10 14.16
N THR A 299 -12.39 15.41 15.46
CA THR A 299 -11.69 14.62 16.47
C THR A 299 -12.05 13.14 16.48
N GLY A 300 -13.27 12.77 16.09
CA GLY A 300 -13.70 11.38 15.97
C GLY A 300 -13.03 10.60 14.83
N LEU A 301 -12.55 11.29 13.79
CA LEU A 301 -11.84 10.68 12.65
C LEU A 301 -10.33 10.68 12.82
N LEU A 302 -9.79 11.49 13.73
CA LEU A 302 -8.34 11.61 13.93
C LEU A 302 -7.63 10.27 14.15
N PRO A 303 -8.15 9.30 14.93
CA PRO A 303 -7.47 8.01 15.08
C PRO A 303 -7.33 7.24 13.75
N ALA A 304 -8.39 7.20 12.94
CA ALA A 304 -8.37 6.58 11.62
C ALA A 304 -7.41 7.31 10.68
N ALA A 305 -7.47 8.64 10.68
CA ALA A 305 -6.64 9.48 9.83
C ALA A 305 -5.15 9.37 10.17
N ARG A 306 -4.77 9.15 11.44
CA ARG A 306 -3.36 8.88 11.81
C ARG A 306 -2.80 7.66 11.10
N LEU A 307 -3.59 6.58 11.01
CA LEU A 307 -3.15 5.35 10.34
C LEU A 307 -3.03 5.54 8.83
N ILE A 308 -3.96 6.28 8.21
CA ILE A 308 -3.85 6.64 6.79
C ILE A 308 -2.63 7.53 6.53
N VAL A 309 -2.39 8.52 7.38
CA VAL A 309 -1.20 9.37 7.25
C VAL A 309 0.09 8.57 7.48
N ASN A 310 0.09 7.54 8.33
CA ASN A 310 1.23 6.61 8.44
C ASN A 310 1.43 5.83 7.13
N LEU A 311 0.36 5.36 6.49
CA LEU A 311 0.46 4.79 5.14
C LEU A 311 1.07 5.79 4.16
N THR A 312 0.70 7.08 4.22
CA THR A 312 1.33 8.10 3.38
C THR A 312 2.82 8.29 3.72
N ARG A 313 3.18 8.32 5.00
CA ARG A 313 4.59 8.48 5.45
C ARG A 313 5.48 7.35 4.98
N THR A 314 4.96 6.12 4.91
CA THR A 314 5.76 4.98 4.45
C THR A 314 6.21 5.12 3.00
N LEU A 315 5.46 5.86 2.15
CA LEU A 315 5.86 6.14 0.77
C LEU A 315 7.20 6.90 0.71
N GLU A 316 7.42 7.85 1.62
CA GLU A 316 8.68 8.62 1.69
C GLU A 316 9.89 7.74 2.02
N VAL A 317 9.68 6.64 2.73
CA VAL A 317 10.74 5.67 3.05
C VAL A 317 11.04 4.76 1.87
N ILE A 318 9.98 4.27 1.23
CA ILE A 318 10.07 3.35 0.08
C ILE A 318 10.64 4.07 -1.13
N TYR A 319 10.20 5.30 -1.38
CA TYR A 319 10.61 6.12 -2.52
C TYR A 319 11.74 7.12 -2.20
N LEU A 320 12.38 6.99 -1.04
CA LEU A 320 13.41 7.91 -0.56
C LEU A 320 14.50 8.13 -1.62
N GLY A 321 14.73 9.39 -2.01
CA GLY A 321 15.76 9.72 -3.01
C GLY A 321 15.42 9.31 -4.44
N GLY A 322 14.13 9.10 -4.75
CA GLY A 322 13.66 8.77 -6.11
C GLY A 322 13.93 7.33 -6.53
N ARG A 323 14.05 6.41 -5.58
CA ARG A 323 14.26 4.96 -5.84
C ARG A 323 12.94 4.20 -5.71
N ASP A 324 12.79 3.04 -6.35
CA ASP A 324 11.66 2.15 -6.10
C ASP A 324 12.07 1.00 -5.17
N GLY A 325 11.99 1.26 -3.86
CA GLY A 325 12.35 0.29 -2.83
C GLY A 325 11.46 -0.95 -2.76
N TYR A 326 10.28 -0.93 -3.39
CA TYR A 326 9.39 -2.09 -3.43
C TYR A 326 9.81 -3.05 -4.55
N THR A 327 9.92 -2.55 -5.78
CA THR A 327 10.34 -3.37 -6.92
C THR A 327 11.80 -3.80 -6.76
N PHE A 328 12.68 -2.89 -6.33
CA PHE A 328 14.10 -3.11 -6.13
C PHE A 328 14.44 -3.17 -4.63
N GLY A 329 13.99 -4.24 -3.96
CA GLY A 329 14.16 -4.43 -2.50
C GLY A 329 15.60 -4.31 -1.96
N GLY A 330 16.62 -4.38 -2.83
CA GLY A 330 18.01 -4.06 -2.49
C GLY A 330 18.17 -2.65 -1.89
N ASP A 331 17.36 -1.69 -2.32
CA ASP A 331 17.43 -0.29 -1.89
C ASP A 331 17.00 -0.09 -0.43
N ILE A 332 16.06 -0.90 0.05
CA ILE A 332 15.58 -0.84 1.44
C ILE A 332 16.14 -1.99 2.30
N LYS A 333 16.99 -2.85 1.75
CA LYS A 333 17.56 -4.01 2.45
C LYS A 333 18.20 -3.64 3.79
N GLY A 334 18.93 -2.52 3.85
CA GLY A 334 19.53 -2.05 5.10
C GLY A 334 18.49 -1.73 6.17
N LEU A 335 17.37 -1.13 5.79
CA LEU A 335 16.27 -0.81 6.71
C LEU A 335 15.52 -2.07 7.16
N VAL A 336 15.29 -3.02 6.24
CA VAL A 336 14.69 -4.32 6.55
C VAL A 336 15.55 -5.11 7.54
N VAL A 337 16.87 -5.16 7.31
CA VAL A 337 17.84 -5.80 8.21
C VAL A 337 17.85 -5.11 9.58
N SER A 338 17.89 -3.78 9.60
CA SER A 338 17.85 -3.00 10.84
C SER A 338 16.58 -3.23 11.65
N LEU A 339 15.41 -3.34 11.00
CA LEU A 339 14.15 -3.54 11.71
C LEU A 339 14.00 -4.97 12.24
N PHE A 340 14.37 -5.99 11.46
CA PHE A 340 14.04 -7.37 11.80
C PHE A 340 15.22 -8.16 12.37
N LEU A 341 16.45 -7.90 11.94
CA LEU A 341 17.58 -8.79 12.21
C LEU A 341 18.59 -8.19 13.19
N ASP A 342 18.85 -6.90 13.13
CA ASP A 342 19.83 -6.24 13.98
C ASP A 342 19.31 -6.19 15.43
N PRO A 343 19.99 -6.83 16.40
CA PRO A 343 19.57 -6.79 17.80
C PRO A 343 19.97 -5.45 18.42
N ILE A 344 19.10 -4.92 19.28
CA ILE A 344 19.47 -3.82 20.16
C ILE A 344 20.16 -4.38 21.41
N ALA A 345 21.25 -3.75 21.83
CA ALA A 345 21.92 -4.10 23.07
C ALA A 345 21.02 -3.73 24.26
N VAL A 346 20.37 -4.73 24.86
CA VAL A 346 19.62 -4.60 26.12
C VAL A 346 20.56 -4.92 27.27
N ILE A 347 20.54 -4.13 28.35
CA ILE A 347 21.35 -4.39 29.53
C ILE A 347 20.80 -5.67 30.19
N ARG A 348 21.63 -6.70 30.31
CA ARG A 348 21.26 -7.90 31.10
C ARG A 348 21.29 -7.52 32.58
N ILE A 349 20.11 -7.47 33.21
CA ILE A 349 19.94 -7.29 34.66
C ILE A 349 20.44 -8.52 35.41
#